data_AF-A0A0C9T8K1-F1
#
_entry.id   AF-A0A0C9T8K1-F1
#
_cell.length_a   1.000
_cell.length_b   1.000
_cell.length_c   1.000
_cell.angle_alpha   90.00
_cell.angle_beta   90.00
_cell.angle_gamma   90.00
#
_symmetry.space_group_name_H-M   'P 1'
#
loop_
_entity.id
_entity.type
_entity.pdbx_description
1 polymer ?
#
loop_
_entity_poly.entity_id
_entity_poly.type
_entity_poly.pdbx_seq_one_letter_code
_entity_poly.pdbx_strand_id
1 'polypeptide(L)'
;LFYTALNVLTNNVSREGHQLLRLLHSYLELDSLIGLDAHTKRTLEMIEEELLVFRNELKVCINFHLKTDWNFPKIHLWKHVVRDIQMKGAVHNYSTRPNEKMHGALKDAYQDRSNGKDVAVQILRVDHHRLAMKLIRDRIDAEVERATAESVAQDHENSDVGDGIEKDILTSFEGHVKLGAPRPLKAIQEITARHASQPEFQNFHQKFTTFVNKCLLVYLNRDPNSWVDLSFPETFQVHFAKPVALV
;
A
#
# COMPACT_ATOMS: atom_id res chain seq x y z
N LEU A 1 -18.32 21.15 -0.23
CA LEU A 1 -18.43 22.51 0.32
C LEU A 1 -18.03 23.59 -0.70
N PHE A 2 -16.82 23.56 -1.27
CA PHE A 2 -16.41 24.56 -2.27
C PHE A 2 -17.35 24.59 -3.49
N TYR A 3 -17.55 23.44 -4.15
CA TYR A 3 -18.43 23.33 -5.33
C TYR A 3 -19.88 23.73 -5.06
N THR A 4 -20.41 23.41 -3.87
CA THR A 4 -21.75 23.81 -3.46
C THR A 4 -21.85 25.31 -3.18
N ALA A 5 -20.77 25.95 -2.73
CA ALA A 5 -20.74 27.37 -2.43
C ALA A 5 -20.65 28.24 -3.70
N LEU A 6 -20.09 27.74 -4.81
CA LEU A 6 -20.02 28.47 -6.09
C LEU A 6 -21.39 28.94 -6.60
N ASN A 7 -22.43 28.13 -6.40
CA ASN A 7 -23.79 28.44 -6.85
C ASN A 7 -24.54 29.38 -5.88
N VAL A 8 -24.05 29.54 -4.65
CA VAL A 8 -24.72 30.30 -3.58
C VAL A 8 -24.07 31.66 -3.38
N LEU A 9 -22.74 31.71 -3.29
CA LEU A 9 -21.96 32.92 -3.06
C LEU A 9 -21.59 33.56 -4.41
N THR A 10 -22.62 34.00 -5.14
CA THR A 10 -22.45 34.81 -6.33
C THR A 10 -22.12 36.26 -5.95
N ASN A 11 -21.52 37.00 -6.88
CA ASN A 11 -21.18 38.41 -6.67
C ASN A 11 -22.38 39.28 -6.28
N ASN A 12 -23.59 38.86 -6.68
CA ASN A 12 -24.84 39.55 -6.40
C ASN A 12 -25.36 39.28 -4.97
N VAL A 13 -24.95 38.17 -4.35
CA VAL A 13 -25.40 37.75 -3.02
C VAL A 13 -24.41 38.21 -1.95
N SER A 14 -23.12 37.95 -2.15
CA SER A 14 -22.05 38.46 -1.29
C SER A 14 -20.79 38.65 -2.11
N ARG A 15 -20.36 39.91 -2.20
CA ARG A 15 -19.15 40.29 -2.93
C ARG A 15 -17.91 39.73 -2.23
N GLU A 16 -17.91 39.73 -0.90
CA GLU A 16 -16.84 39.21 -0.05
C GLU A 16 -16.71 37.69 -0.20
N GLY A 17 -17.83 36.97 -0.12
CA GLY A 17 -17.88 35.52 -0.29
C GLY A 17 -17.47 35.08 -1.69
N HIS A 18 -17.97 35.79 -2.71
CA HIS A 18 -17.57 35.55 -4.09
C HIS A 18 -16.07 35.78 -4.31
N GLN A 19 -15.52 36.84 -3.75
CA GLN A 19 -14.10 37.15 -3.83
C GLN A 19 -13.23 36.09 -3.13
N LEU A 20 -13.67 35.58 -1.98
CA LEU A 20 -13.00 34.46 -1.30
C LEU A 20 -13.02 33.19 -2.15
N LEU A 21 -14.12 32.91 -2.86
CA LEU A 21 -14.20 31.76 -3.77
C LEU A 21 -13.25 31.90 -4.96
N ARG A 22 -13.06 33.11 -5.51
CA ARG A 22 -12.06 33.34 -6.57
C ARG A 22 -10.64 33.08 -6.07
N LEU A 23 -10.31 33.53 -4.86
CA LEU A 23 -9.03 33.23 -4.23
C LEU A 23 -8.83 31.71 -4.02
N LEU A 24 -9.85 31.01 -3.53
CA LEU A 24 -9.82 29.57 -3.33
C LEU A 24 -9.72 28.79 -4.64
N HIS A 25 -10.38 29.25 -5.70
CA HIS A 25 -10.27 28.67 -7.03
C HIS A 25 -8.82 28.72 -7.52
N SER A 26 -8.22 29.91 -7.47
CA SER A 26 -6.82 30.11 -7.85
C SER A 26 -5.85 29.30 -6.97
N TYR A 27 -6.16 29.18 -5.66
CA TYR A 27 -5.40 28.32 -4.76
C TYR A 27 -5.42 26.85 -5.22
N LEU A 28 -6.60 26.34 -5.58
CA LEU A 28 -6.77 24.93 -5.97
C LEU A 28 -6.11 24.65 -7.32
N GLU A 29 -6.17 25.59 -8.25
CA GLU A 29 -5.48 25.49 -9.54
C GLU A 29 -3.96 25.41 -9.33
N LEU A 30 -3.40 26.28 -8.47
CA LEU A 30 -1.99 26.19 -8.08
C LEU A 30 -1.63 24.86 -7.43
N ASP A 31 -2.42 24.43 -6.45
CA ASP A 31 -2.18 23.16 -5.74
C ASP A 31 -2.19 21.96 -6.69
N SER A 32 -3.11 21.97 -7.66
CA SER A 32 -3.20 20.97 -8.74
C SER A 32 -1.97 20.98 -9.65
N LEU A 33 -1.58 22.15 -10.16
CA LEU A 33 -0.42 22.27 -11.05
C LEU A 33 0.89 21.91 -10.35
N ILE A 34 1.08 22.37 -9.11
CA ILE A 34 2.26 22.08 -8.28
C ILE A 34 2.31 20.59 -7.89
N GLY A 35 1.15 19.95 -7.77
CA GLY A 35 1.01 18.54 -7.41
C GLY A 35 1.37 17.55 -8.52
N LEU A 36 1.72 18.01 -9.72
CA LEU A 36 2.13 17.15 -10.83
C LEU A 36 3.46 16.43 -10.52
N ASP A 37 3.55 15.16 -10.89
CA ASP A 37 4.75 14.35 -10.68
C ASP A 37 5.92 14.74 -11.61
N ALA A 38 5.60 15.42 -12.72
CA ALA A 38 6.56 15.90 -13.69
C ALA A 38 6.19 17.30 -14.18
N HIS A 39 7.19 18.16 -14.33
CA HIS A 39 7.02 19.51 -14.84
C HIS A 39 7.76 19.71 -16.17
N THR A 40 7.06 20.34 -17.11
CA THR A 40 7.62 20.86 -18.35
C THR A 40 7.77 22.37 -18.26
N LYS A 41 8.46 22.99 -19.22
CA LYS A 41 8.51 24.46 -19.34
C LYS A 41 7.11 25.06 -19.34
N ARG A 42 6.17 24.43 -20.06
CA ARG A 42 4.78 24.89 -20.14
C ARG A 42 4.07 24.86 -18.80
N THR A 43 4.22 23.78 -18.03
CA THR A 43 3.56 23.72 -16.70
C THR A 43 4.17 24.71 -15.71
N LEU A 44 5.47 25.01 -15.83
CA LEU A 44 6.11 26.04 -14.99
C LEU A 44 5.59 27.44 -15.34
N GLU A 45 5.43 27.76 -16.63
CA GLU A 45 4.78 29.00 -17.08
C GLU A 45 3.36 29.12 -16.54
N MET A 46 2.56 28.04 -16.61
CA MET A 46 1.20 28.04 -16.05
C MET A 46 1.19 28.31 -14.54
N ILE A 47 2.15 27.75 -13.78
CA ILE A 47 2.28 28.03 -12.35
C ILE A 47 2.63 29.51 -12.12
N GLU A 48 3.54 30.10 -12.90
CA GLU A 48 3.88 31.53 -12.79
C GLU A 48 2.70 32.44 -13.12
N GLU A 49 1.95 32.13 -14.18
CA GLU A 49 0.73 32.83 -14.59
C GLU A 49 -0.33 32.78 -13.47
N GLU A 50 -0.61 31.59 -12.95
CA GLU A 50 -1.62 31.43 -11.90
C GLU A 50 -1.17 32.02 -10.56
N LEU A 51 0.14 32.03 -10.26
CA LEU A 51 0.68 32.73 -9.08
C LEU A 51 0.39 34.24 -9.14
N LEU A 52 0.38 34.83 -10.34
CA LEU A 52 0.02 36.24 -10.52
C LEU A 52 -1.47 36.47 -10.25
N VAL A 53 -2.33 35.57 -10.76
CA VAL A 53 -3.78 35.58 -10.48
C VAL A 53 -4.02 35.48 -8.98
N PHE A 54 -3.45 34.47 -8.31
CA PHE A 54 -3.59 34.27 -6.87
C PHE A 54 -3.18 35.49 -6.07
N ARG A 55 -2.03 36.10 -6.39
CA ARG A 55 -1.55 37.31 -5.69
C ARG A 55 -2.50 38.50 -5.87
N ASN A 56 -3.09 38.64 -7.06
CA ASN A 56 -4.05 39.71 -7.32
C ASN A 56 -5.35 39.48 -6.55
N GLU A 57 -5.90 38.26 -6.57
CA GLU A 57 -7.10 37.90 -5.80
C GLU A 57 -6.87 38.06 -4.29
N LEU A 58 -5.66 37.71 -3.80
CA LEU A 58 -5.28 37.87 -2.40
C LEU A 58 -5.27 39.35 -1.97
N LYS A 59 -4.73 40.23 -2.81
CA LYS A 59 -4.76 41.69 -2.57
C LYS A 59 -6.18 42.22 -2.47
N VAL A 60 -7.08 41.73 -3.32
CA VAL A 60 -8.50 42.13 -3.26
C VAL A 60 -9.14 41.60 -1.97
N CYS A 61 -8.87 40.36 -1.57
CA CYS A 61 -9.34 39.81 -0.28
C CYS A 61 -8.84 40.60 0.93
N ILE A 62 -7.61 41.12 0.90
CA ILE A 62 -7.08 42.03 1.93
C ILE A 62 -7.92 43.29 2.03
N ASN A 63 -8.32 43.89 0.90
CA ASN A 63 -9.16 45.09 0.89
C ASN A 63 -10.54 44.85 1.52
N PHE A 64 -11.08 43.63 1.42
CA PHE A 64 -12.32 43.23 2.09
C PHE A 64 -12.17 42.90 3.58
N HIS A 65 -10.96 42.99 4.14
CA HIS A 65 -10.68 42.75 5.57
C HIS A 65 -11.16 41.37 6.05
N LEU A 66 -11.18 40.38 5.15
CA LEU A 66 -11.64 39.01 5.40
C LEU A 66 -10.78 38.27 6.45
N LYS A 67 -9.55 38.72 6.66
CA LYS A 67 -8.60 38.17 7.64
C LYS A 67 -7.65 39.28 8.08
N THR A 68 -7.24 39.22 9.36
CA THR A 68 -6.32 40.17 9.99
C THR A 68 -4.90 40.11 9.44
N ASP A 69 -4.40 38.91 9.11
CA ASP A 69 -3.05 38.74 8.57
C ASP A 69 -3.01 37.60 7.55
N TRP A 70 -2.47 37.89 6.37
CA TRP A 70 -2.26 36.93 5.29
C TRP A 70 -0.80 36.51 5.16
N ASN A 71 0.10 36.99 6.02
CA ASN A 71 1.51 36.63 6.01
C ASN A 71 1.79 35.37 6.86
N PHE A 72 1.43 34.20 6.33
CA PHE A 72 1.77 32.92 6.96
C PHE A 72 2.64 32.04 6.05
N PRO A 73 3.46 31.13 6.61
CA PRO A 73 4.50 30.41 5.88
C PRO A 73 4.03 29.71 4.59
N LYS A 74 2.80 29.18 4.56
CA LYS A 74 2.26 28.52 3.37
C LYS A 74 2.10 29.46 2.16
N ILE A 75 1.72 30.72 2.37
CA ILE A 75 1.65 31.70 1.27
C ILE A 75 3.06 32.09 0.81
N HIS A 76 4.02 32.13 1.74
CA HIS A 76 5.42 32.42 1.38
C HIS A 76 6.06 31.30 0.55
N LEU A 77 5.73 30.04 0.84
CA LEU A 77 6.22 28.88 0.10
C LEU A 77 5.96 29.02 -1.41
N TRP A 78 4.78 29.52 -1.77
CA TRP A 78 4.36 29.69 -3.16
C TRP A 78 5.18 30.73 -3.93
N LYS A 79 5.81 31.66 -3.23
CA LYS A 79 6.71 32.64 -3.85
C LYS A 79 7.94 31.98 -4.49
N HIS A 80 8.38 30.86 -3.93
CA HIS A 80 9.61 30.18 -4.33
C HIS A 80 9.33 28.87 -5.07
N VAL A 81 8.07 28.47 -5.25
CA VAL A 81 7.71 27.13 -5.72
C VAL A 81 8.30 26.78 -7.08
N VAL A 82 8.29 27.70 -8.04
CA VAL A 82 8.87 27.46 -9.38
C VAL A 82 10.38 27.26 -9.30
N ARG A 83 11.06 28.11 -8.53
CA ARG A 83 12.50 28.00 -8.29
C ARG A 83 12.84 26.69 -7.58
N ASP A 84 12.06 26.32 -6.56
CA ASP A 84 12.23 25.07 -5.83
C ASP A 84 12.03 23.86 -6.74
N ILE A 85 11.02 23.89 -7.62
CA ILE A 85 10.77 22.82 -8.60
C ILE A 85 11.94 22.70 -9.58
N GLN A 86 12.47 23.82 -10.07
CA GLN A 86 13.61 23.83 -10.98
C GLN A 86 14.90 23.29 -10.33
N MET A 87 15.12 23.58 -9.05
CA MET A 87 16.34 23.18 -8.34
C MET A 87 16.26 21.77 -7.73
N LYS A 88 15.07 21.34 -7.28
CA LYS A 88 14.87 20.12 -6.47
C LYS A 88 13.99 19.08 -7.16
N GLY A 89 13.37 19.40 -8.30
CA GLY A 89 12.41 18.55 -8.99
C GLY A 89 10.97 18.72 -8.47
N ALA A 90 10.06 17.84 -8.88
CA ALA A 90 8.66 17.89 -8.47
C ALA A 90 8.48 17.84 -6.94
N VAL A 91 7.42 18.47 -6.42
CA VAL A 91 7.19 18.63 -4.98
C VAL A 91 7.11 17.29 -4.25
N HIS A 92 6.62 16.25 -4.92
CA HIS A 92 6.55 14.90 -4.36
C HIS A 92 7.92 14.36 -3.94
N ASN A 93 8.99 14.70 -4.66
CA ASN A 93 10.33 14.15 -4.46
C ASN A 93 10.96 14.56 -3.12
N TYR A 94 10.55 15.70 -2.57
CA TYR A 94 11.02 16.21 -1.28
C TYR A 94 9.89 16.30 -0.24
N SER A 95 8.83 15.52 -0.43
CA SER A 95 7.74 15.39 0.53
C SER A 95 8.13 14.51 1.72
N THR A 96 7.62 14.84 2.90
CA THR A 96 7.74 14.00 4.10
C THR A 96 6.71 12.88 4.16
N ARG A 97 5.72 12.85 3.25
CA ARG A 97 4.63 11.86 3.21
C ARG A 97 5.10 10.41 3.24
N PRO A 98 6.16 9.99 2.51
CA PRO A 98 6.64 8.61 2.57
C PRO A 98 7.10 8.23 3.98
N ASN A 99 7.84 9.13 4.65
CA ASN A 99 8.30 8.92 6.02
C ASN A 99 7.14 8.94 7.02
N GLU A 100 6.16 9.84 6.82
CA GLU A 100 4.95 9.89 7.64
C GLU A 100 4.13 8.59 7.55
N LYS A 101 4.00 8.03 6.34
CA LYS A 101 3.30 6.76 6.11
C LYS A 101 3.98 5.59 6.82
N MET A 102 5.32 5.62 6.94
CA MET A 102 6.09 4.59 7.64
C MET A 102 5.76 4.52 9.14
N HIS A 103 5.33 5.61 9.76
CA HIS A 103 5.03 5.63 11.20
C HIS A 103 3.97 4.60 11.62
N GLY A 104 2.97 4.33 10.79
CA GLY A 104 1.95 3.30 11.09
C GLY A 104 2.56 1.91 11.22
N ALA A 105 3.30 1.47 10.20
CA ALA A 105 3.92 0.14 10.19
C ALA A 105 4.96 -0.04 11.32
N LEU A 106 5.65 1.04 11.70
CA LEU A 106 6.56 1.06 12.86
C LEU A 106 5.81 0.90 14.18
N LYS A 107 4.67 1.59 14.34
CA LYS A 107 3.81 1.48 15.52
C LYS A 107 3.23 0.08 15.65
N ASP A 108 2.78 -0.52 14.56
CA ASP A 108 2.26 -1.89 14.55
C ASP A 108 3.37 -2.90 14.90
N ALA A 109 4.58 -2.72 14.33
CA ALA A 109 5.72 -3.57 14.66
C ALA A 109 6.12 -3.44 16.14
N TYR A 110 6.06 -2.22 16.69
CA TYR A 110 6.29 -2.00 18.10
C TYR A 110 5.24 -2.69 18.98
N GLN A 111 3.96 -2.50 18.67
CA GLN A 111 2.85 -2.96 19.48
C GLN A 111 2.67 -4.48 19.44
N ASP A 112 2.75 -5.08 18.26
CA ASP A 112 2.38 -6.49 18.06
C ASP A 112 3.58 -7.43 18.07
N ARG A 113 4.79 -6.90 17.85
CA ARG A 113 5.98 -7.70 17.53
C ARG A 113 7.23 -7.30 18.30
N SER A 114 7.12 -6.38 19.27
CA SER A 114 8.20 -6.04 20.17
C SER A 114 7.86 -6.39 21.63
N ASN A 115 8.89 -6.68 22.43
CA ASN A 115 8.74 -6.86 23.88
C ASN A 115 9.03 -5.58 24.70
N GLY A 116 9.10 -4.41 24.04
CA GLY A 116 9.40 -3.12 24.66
C GLY A 116 10.86 -2.91 25.09
N LYS A 117 11.77 -3.85 24.83
CA LYS A 117 13.23 -3.73 25.08
C LYS A 117 14.01 -3.88 23.78
N ASP A 118 15.14 -3.19 23.61
CA ASP A 118 15.98 -3.29 22.40
C ASP A 118 15.17 -3.24 21.08
N VAL A 119 14.19 -2.33 21.07
CA VAL A 119 13.08 -2.28 20.13
C VAL A 119 13.55 -2.12 18.69
N ALA A 120 14.61 -1.35 18.45
CA ALA A 120 15.12 -1.05 17.12
C ALA A 120 15.47 -2.35 16.34
N VAL A 121 16.18 -3.28 16.98
CA VAL A 121 16.58 -4.54 16.33
C VAL A 121 15.36 -5.42 16.02
N GLN A 122 14.35 -5.39 16.90
CA GLN A 122 13.12 -6.16 16.71
C GLN A 122 12.28 -5.60 15.56
N ILE A 123 12.11 -4.28 15.50
CA ILE A 123 11.39 -3.61 14.40
C ILE A 123 12.12 -3.86 13.07
N LEU A 124 13.45 -3.72 13.03
CA LEU A 124 14.23 -4.00 11.82
C LEU A 124 14.08 -5.46 11.37
N ARG A 125 14.01 -6.42 12.30
CA ARG A 125 13.75 -7.83 11.98
C ARG A 125 12.35 -8.03 11.40
N VAL A 126 11.34 -7.36 11.95
CA VAL A 126 9.96 -7.40 11.42
C VAL A 126 9.91 -6.81 10.02
N ASP A 127 10.59 -5.69 9.78
CA ASP A 127 10.66 -5.05 8.47
C ASP A 127 11.37 -5.95 7.45
N HIS A 128 12.50 -6.57 7.83
CA HIS A 128 13.20 -7.53 7.00
C HIS A 128 12.32 -8.72 6.60
N HIS A 129 11.58 -9.31 7.55
CA HIS A 129 10.64 -10.39 7.25
C HIS A 129 9.51 -9.93 6.32
N ARG A 130 8.98 -8.72 6.51
CA ARG A 130 7.95 -8.14 5.62
C ARG A 130 8.48 -7.97 4.20
N LEU A 131 9.70 -7.46 4.04
CA LEU A 131 10.35 -7.32 2.74
C LEU A 131 10.55 -8.68 2.06
N ALA A 132 11.05 -9.69 2.79
CA ALA A 132 11.24 -11.03 2.26
C ALA A 132 9.92 -11.65 1.77
N MET A 133 8.84 -11.51 2.56
CA MET A 133 7.52 -11.99 2.16
C MET A 133 6.98 -11.27 0.93
N LYS A 134 7.12 -9.94 0.84
CA LYS A 134 6.72 -9.19 -0.36
C LYS A 134 7.48 -9.66 -1.59
N LEU A 135 8.81 -9.79 -1.51
CA LEU A 135 9.62 -10.25 -2.64
C LEU A 135 9.22 -11.65 -3.12
N ILE A 136 8.95 -12.57 -2.19
CA ILE A 136 8.47 -13.91 -2.54
C ILE A 136 7.10 -13.82 -3.22
N ARG A 137 6.19 -12.97 -2.70
CA ARG A 137 4.87 -12.78 -3.27
C ARG A 137 4.93 -12.20 -4.69
N ASP A 138 5.73 -11.15 -4.88
CA ASP A 138 5.91 -10.51 -6.19
C ASP A 138 6.45 -11.50 -7.23
N ARG A 139 7.35 -12.40 -6.83
CA ARG A 139 7.86 -13.47 -7.70
C ARG A 139 6.78 -14.49 -8.06
N ILE A 140 5.94 -14.87 -7.10
CA ILE A 140 4.82 -15.79 -7.35
C ILE A 140 3.84 -15.13 -8.33
N ASP A 141 3.47 -13.87 -8.09
CA ASP A 141 2.52 -13.14 -8.93
C ASP A 141 3.06 -13.00 -10.37
N ALA A 142 4.35 -12.69 -10.53
CA ALA A 142 4.99 -12.63 -11.86
C ALA A 142 5.09 -13.99 -12.58
N GLU A 143 5.14 -15.11 -11.85
CA GLU A 143 5.10 -16.44 -12.45
C GLU A 143 3.68 -16.82 -12.89
N VAL A 144 2.68 -16.48 -12.06
CA VAL A 144 1.27 -16.68 -12.40
C VAL A 144 0.91 -15.90 -13.66
N GLU A 145 1.31 -14.62 -13.75
CA GLU A 145 1.10 -13.80 -14.93
C GLU A 145 1.73 -14.41 -16.20
N ARG A 146 2.97 -14.92 -16.10
CA ARG A 146 3.64 -15.60 -17.22
C ARG A 146 2.91 -16.87 -17.65
N ALA A 147 2.56 -17.74 -16.69
CA ALA A 147 1.82 -18.97 -16.98
C ALA A 147 0.46 -18.67 -17.64
N THR A 148 -0.25 -17.63 -17.20
CA THR A 148 -1.52 -17.21 -17.84
C THR A 148 -1.33 -16.61 -19.23
N ALA A 149 -0.23 -15.90 -19.48
CA ALA A 149 0.07 -15.37 -20.80
C ALA A 149 0.44 -16.47 -21.80
N GLU A 150 1.17 -17.50 -21.35
CA GLU A 150 1.53 -18.67 -22.14
C GLU A 150 0.31 -19.53 -22.51
N SER A 151 -0.64 -19.72 -21.59
CA SER A 151 -1.88 -20.45 -21.90
C SER A 151 -2.76 -19.71 -22.93
N VAL A 152 -2.88 -18.38 -22.82
CA VAL A 152 -3.63 -17.55 -23.79
C VAL A 152 -2.97 -17.55 -25.18
N ALA A 153 -1.64 -17.62 -25.25
CA ALA A 153 -0.94 -17.72 -26.52
C ALA A 153 -1.14 -19.09 -27.21
N GLN A 154 -1.27 -20.18 -26.44
CA GLN A 154 -1.51 -21.52 -26.96
C GLN A 154 -2.96 -21.72 -27.48
N ASP A 155 -3.94 -21.03 -26.91
CA ASP A 155 -5.33 -21.08 -27.36
C ASP A 155 -5.54 -20.38 -28.72
N HIS A 156 -4.64 -19.48 -29.13
CA HIS A 156 -4.71 -18.78 -30.41
C HIS A 156 -4.14 -19.57 -31.61
N GLU A 157 -3.41 -20.68 -31.39
CA GLU A 157 -2.94 -21.57 -32.46
C GLU A 157 -3.86 -22.77 -32.71
N ASN A 158 -4.84 -23.02 -31.83
CA ASN A 158 -5.79 -24.14 -31.96
C ASN A 158 -7.25 -23.64 -32.07
N SER A 159 -7.52 -22.74 -33.02
CA SER A 159 -8.90 -22.46 -33.40
C SER A 159 -9.29 -23.27 -34.64
N ASP A 160 -9.63 -24.55 -34.45
CA ASP A 160 -10.56 -25.22 -35.37
C ASP A 160 -11.53 -26.15 -34.62
N VAL A 161 -12.81 -25.84 -34.79
CA VAL A 161 -14.05 -26.56 -34.47
C VAL A 161 -14.33 -27.02 -33.03
N GLY A 162 -15.43 -26.52 -32.48
CA GLY A 162 -16.36 -27.39 -31.73
C GLY A 162 -16.97 -26.81 -30.47
N ASP A 163 -18.22 -26.37 -30.62
CA ASP A 163 -19.24 -26.11 -29.61
C ASP A 163 -19.17 -26.94 -28.31
N GLY A 164 -19.38 -26.26 -27.18
CA GLY A 164 -19.89 -26.87 -25.96
C GLY A 164 -18.93 -26.98 -24.77
N ILE A 165 -19.39 -26.41 -23.65
CA ILE A 165 -18.99 -26.62 -22.24
C ILE A 165 -18.03 -25.56 -21.68
N GLU A 166 -18.65 -24.48 -21.19
CA GLU A 166 -18.15 -23.71 -20.04
C GLU A 166 -18.00 -24.67 -18.84
N LYS A 167 -16.80 -25.21 -18.64
CA LYS A 167 -16.36 -25.68 -17.32
C LYS A 167 -14.85 -25.85 -17.28
N ASP A 168 -14.26 -25.15 -16.31
CA ASP A 168 -13.08 -25.62 -15.57
C ASP A 168 -11.68 -25.40 -16.17
N ILE A 169 -11.39 -24.20 -16.69
CA ILE A 169 -9.98 -23.80 -17.00
C ILE A 169 -9.18 -23.45 -15.72
N LEU A 170 -9.82 -23.43 -14.54
CA LEU A 170 -9.17 -23.11 -13.26
C LEU A 170 -8.50 -24.33 -12.58
N THR A 171 -8.54 -25.53 -13.18
CA THR A 171 -8.06 -26.76 -12.52
C THR A 171 -6.77 -27.39 -13.04
N SER A 172 -6.06 -26.80 -14.00
CA SER A 172 -4.82 -27.41 -14.53
C SER A 172 -3.51 -26.77 -14.06
N PHE A 173 -3.43 -26.30 -12.81
CA PHE A 173 -2.14 -26.26 -12.11
C PHE A 173 -1.91 -27.59 -11.40
N GLU A 174 -1.53 -28.61 -12.17
CA GLU A 174 -1.27 -29.97 -11.69
C GLU A 174 0.14 -30.10 -11.07
N GLY A 175 0.47 -29.18 -10.16
CA GLY A 175 1.78 -29.14 -9.53
C GLY A 175 1.76 -28.40 -8.20
N HIS A 176 1.96 -29.11 -7.09
CA HIS A 176 2.27 -28.44 -5.83
C HIS A 176 3.69 -27.85 -5.93
N VAL A 177 3.84 -26.53 -6.03
CA VAL A 177 5.15 -25.87 -5.84
C VAL A 177 5.55 -26.02 -4.38
N LYS A 178 6.42 -26.99 -4.10
CA LYS A 178 6.97 -27.23 -2.76
C LYS A 178 8.34 -26.56 -2.68
N LEU A 179 8.43 -25.49 -1.90
CA LEU A 179 9.73 -24.93 -1.49
C LEU A 179 10.41 -25.94 -0.54
N GLY A 180 11.59 -26.43 -0.92
CA GLY A 180 12.43 -27.33 -0.12
C GLY A 180 12.42 -28.79 -0.60
N ALA A 181 13.51 -29.51 -0.29
CA ALA A 181 13.64 -30.93 -0.64
C ALA A 181 12.51 -31.77 0.02
N PRO A 182 11.84 -32.68 -0.72
CA PRO A 182 10.74 -33.47 -0.19
C PRO A 182 11.22 -34.33 0.97
N ARG A 183 10.57 -34.19 2.13
CA ARG A 183 10.77 -35.03 3.31
C ARG A 183 9.57 -35.96 3.49
N PRO A 184 9.77 -37.14 4.11
CA PRO A 184 8.66 -38.03 4.40
C PRO A 184 7.64 -37.33 5.30
N LEU A 185 6.37 -37.58 5.02
CA LEU A 185 5.22 -37.09 5.78
C LEU A 185 5.38 -37.51 7.24
N LYS A 186 5.17 -36.56 8.17
CA LYS A 186 5.18 -36.83 9.61
C LYS A 186 3.85 -36.41 10.22
N ALA A 187 3.24 -37.31 10.98
CA ALA A 187 2.03 -36.99 11.74
C ALA A 187 2.36 -36.06 12.91
N ILE A 188 1.40 -35.20 13.31
CA ILE A 188 1.55 -34.29 14.46
C ILE A 188 1.95 -35.06 15.75
N GLN A 189 1.39 -36.26 15.96
CA GLN A 189 1.77 -37.12 17.09
C GLN A 189 3.23 -37.55 17.03
N GLU A 190 3.73 -37.92 15.84
CA GLU A 190 5.10 -38.39 15.65
C GLU A 190 6.12 -37.26 15.86
N ILE A 191 5.74 -36.02 15.53
CA ILE A 191 6.54 -34.81 15.79
C ILE A 191 6.60 -34.53 17.29
N THR A 192 5.45 -34.59 17.96
CA THR A 192 5.36 -34.39 19.41
C THR A 192 6.17 -35.44 20.17
N ALA A 193 6.11 -36.71 19.73
CA ALA A 193 6.87 -37.81 20.32
C ALA A 193 8.39 -37.68 20.08
N ARG A 194 8.81 -37.33 18.86
CA ARG A 194 10.24 -37.18 18.52
C ARG A 194 10.91 -35.99 19.20
N HIS A 195 10.15 -34.94 19.51
CA HIS A 195 10.65 -33.72 20.12
C HIS A 195 10.16 -33.55 21.57
N ALA A 196 9.77 -34.63 22.24
CA ALA A 196 9.24 -34.60 23.60
C ALA A 196 10.20 -34.01 24.64
N SER A 197 11.50 -34.07 24.39
CA SER A 197 12.53 -33.48 25.25
C SER A 197 12.70 -31.96 25.11
N GLN A 198 12.01 -31.34 24.13
CA GLN A 198 12.11 -29.91 23.82
C GLN A 198 10.87 -29.17 24.33
N PRO A 199 11.02 -28.14 25.20
CA PRO A 199 9.87 -27.40 25.75
C PRO A 199 9.05 -26.68 24.68
N GLU A 200 9.66 -26.34 23.54
CA GLU A 200 9.02 -25.65 22.42
C GLU A 200 7.88 -26.47 21.79
N PHE A 201 8.03 -27.79 21.78
CA PHE A 201 7.09 -28.75 21.18
C PHE A 201 6.01 -29.25 22.15
N GLN A 202 6.01 -28.78 23.40
CA GLN A 202 4.89 -29.03 24.31
C GLN A 202 3.61 -28.36 23.78
N ASN A 203 2.49 -29.10 23.79
CA ASN A 203 1.21 -28.67 23.23
C ASN A 203 1.29 -28.20 21.77
N PHE A 204 2.19 -28.79 20.98
CA PHE A 204 2.43 -28.42 19.58
C PHE A 204 1.14 -28.42 18.75
N HIS A 205 0.26 -29.40 18.94
CA HIS A 205 -1.03 -29.48 18.24
C HIS A 205 -1.93 -28.25 18.48
N GLN A 206 -2.06 -27.81 19.74
CA GLN A 206 -2.86 -26.64 20.10
C GLN A 206 -2.23 -25.34 19.59
N LYS A 207 -0.90 -25.22 19.68
CA LYS A 207 -0.14 -24.09 19.15
C LYS A 207 -0.27 -24.00 17.62
N PHE A 208 -0.18 -25.13 16.93
CA PHE A 208 -0.33 -25.21 15.48
C PHE A 208 -1.74 -24.81 15.02
N THR A 209 -2.77 -25.36 15.68
CA THR A 209 -4.18 -25.02 15.40
C THR A 209 -4.45 -23.53 15.63
N THR A 210 -3.94 -22.99 16.73
CA THR A 210 -4.05 -21.55 17.04
C THR A 210 -3.33 -20.70 15.99
N PHE A 211 -2.14 -21.11 15.57
CA PHE A 211 -1.37 -20.40 14.56
C PHE A 211 -2.11 -20.34 13.22
N VAL A 212 -2.67 -21.45 12.76
CA VAL A 212 -3.38 -21.49 11.47
C VAL A 212 -4.66 -20.65 11.50
N ASN A 213 -5.48 -20.74 12.56
CA ASN A 213 -6.77 -20.05 12.59
C ASN A 213 -6.68 -18.59 13.03
N LYS A 214 -5.70 -18.20 13.85
CA LYS A 214 -5.61 -16.82 14.37
C LYS A 214 -4.44 -16.03 13.81
N CYS A 215 -3.26 -16.65 13.71
CA CYS A 215 -2.06 -15.91 13.33
C CYS A 215 -1.89 -15.84 11.81
N LEU A 216 -2.14 -16.94 11.08
CA LEU A 216 -1.97 -17.01 9.63
C LEU A 216 -2.87 -16.02 8.89
N LEU A 217 -4.10 -15.81 9.39
CA LEU A 217 -5.03 -14.82 8.86
C LEU A 217 -4.45 -13.40 8.84
N VAL A 218 -3.80 -13.02 9.94
CA VAL A 218 -3.13 -11.72 10.07
C VAL A 218 -1.95 -11.61 9.09
N TYR A 219 -1.22 -12.70 8.86
CA TYR A 219 -0.13 -12.73 7.88
C TYR A 219 -0.59 -12.67 6.43
N LEU A 220 -1.74 -13.26 6.11
CA LEU A 220 -2.31 -13.30 4.76
C LEU A 220 -3.23 -12.12 4.45
N ASN A 221 -3.45 -11.22 5.41
CA ASN A 221 -4.29 -10.02 5.29
C ASN A 221 -5.71 -10.34 4.77
N ARG A 222 -6.28 -11.47 5.21
CA ARG A 222 -7.64 -11.91 4.85
C ARG A 222 -8.65 -11.53 5.93
N ASP A 223 -9.87 -11.22 5.49
CA ASP A 223 -10.97 -10.90 6.39
C ASP A 223 -11.32 -12.09 7.29
N PRO A 224 -11.34 -11.92 8.63
CA PRO A 224 -11.63 -12.99 9.59
C PRO A 224 -12.99 -13.65 9.36
N ASN A 225 -13.97 -12.89 8.87
CA ASN A 225 -15.34 -13.36 8.63
C ASN A 225 -15.46 -14.32 7.44
N SER A 226 -14.42 -14.46 6.62
CA SER A 226 -14.38 -15.37 5.46
C SER A 226 -13.69 -16.70 5.75
N TRP A 227 -13.09 -16.87 6.95
CA TRP A 227 -12.30 -18.03 7.31
C TRP A 227 -13.12 -19.05 8.11
N VAL A 228 -13.05 -20.31 7.70
CA VAL A 228 -13.67 -21.41 8.43
C VAL A 228 -12.66 -21.91 9.46
N ASP A 229 -13.06 -22.02 10.73
CA ASP A 229 -12.20 -22.59 11.78
C ASP A 229 -11.82 -24.03 11.43
N LEU A 230 -10.53 -24.24 11.15
CA LEU A 230 -9.99 -25.55 10.79
C LEU A 230 -9.61 -26.31 12.07
N SER A 231 -10.19 -27.48 12.26
CA SER A 231 -9.77 -28.44 13.28
C SER A 231 -8.86 -29.50 12.65
N PHE A 232 -7.67 -29.68 13.21
CA PHE A 232 -6.71 -30.67 12.73
C PHE A 232 -6.78 -31.92 13.60
N PRO A 233 -7.02 -33.12 13.05
CA PRO A 233 -6.89 -34.34 13.82
C PRO A 233 -5.41 -34.59 14.19
N GLU A 234 -5.16 -35.35 15.25
CA GLU A 234 -3.78 -35.65 15.67
C GLU A 234 -2.99 -36.48 14.64
N THR A 235 -3.72 -37.18 13.75
CA THR A 235 -3.19 -37.91 12.59
C THR A 235 -2.87 -37.02 11.39
N PHE A 236 -3.16 -35.72 11.47
CA PHE A 236 -2.88 -34.77 10.39
C PHE A 236 -1.38 -34.75 10.08
N GLN A 237 -1.05 -34.86 8.79
CA GLN A 237 0.32 -34.97 8.32
C GLN A 237 0.83 -33.60 7.89
N VAL A 238 1.98 -33.21 8.44
CA VAL A 238 2.61 -31.92 8.15
C VAL A 238 3.91 -32.15 7.38
N HIS A 239 4.10 -31.39 6.30
CA HIS A 239 5.34 -31.41 5.52
C HIS A 239 6.23 -30.25 5.94
N PHE A 240 7.46 -30.54 6.37
CA PHE A 240 8.45 -29.51 6.69
C PHE A 240 9.42 -29.32 5.53
N ALA A 241 9.43 -28.10 4.98
CA ALA A 241 10.49 -27.64 4.11
C ALA A 241 11.79 -27.46 4.91
N LYS A 242 12.91 -28.00 4.42
CA LYS A 242 14.23 -27.65 4.95
C LYS A 242 14.53 -26.21 4.47
N PRO A 243 15.02 -25.29 5.33
CA PRO A 243 15.58 -24.04 4.82
C PRO A 243 16.75 -24.43 3.91
N VAL A 244 16.64 -24.12 2.62
CA VAL A 244 17.79 -24.12 1.74
C VAL A 244 18.63 -22.94 2.22
N ALA A 245 19.83 -23.22 2.72
CA ALA A 245 20.82 -22.18 2.91
C ALA A 245 21.09 -21.59 1.52
N LEU A 246 20.56 -20.40 1.28
CA LEU A 246 21.03 -19.56 0.18
C LEU A 246 22.45 -19.14 0.58
N VAL A 247 23.44 -19.81 0.00
CA VAL A 247 24.81 -19.30 -0.09
C VAL A 247 24.82 -18.24 -1.18
#